data_AF-A0A354I5F8-F1
#
_entry.id   AF-A0A354I5F8-F1
#
_cell.length_a   1.000
_cell.length_b   1.000
_cell.length_c   1.000
_cell.angle_alpha   90.00
_cell.angle_beta   90.00
_cell.angle_gamma   90.00
#
_symmetry.space_group_name_H-M   'P 1'
#
loop_
_entity.id
_entity.type
_entity.pdbx_description
1 polymer ?
#
loop_
_entity_poly.entity_id
_entity_poly.type
_entity_poly.pdbx_seq_one_letter_code
_entity_poly.pdbx_strand_id
1 'polypeptide(L)'
;MFDDFIISNLPDTLIDEILFFHLSRRLNSAEESVIANNLFDLLSTKNEMTMFLKEHDVEFSVCSDHLEIIHKGAKVSLEDTYQEHVPYLRWRLGYSQKRIDYCVNGFMLKDLLYRNSYTRELYDVPEFIGILATFLRRRDIGTDYFDNSKYYCFEYCLPLDKVLIDEEDNLSDNEKQKYLLNQILNRLYEYHTHDVTYMFDHENPIIRLIDSDTMGEKYYVTKEEITWDMLW
;
A
#
# COMPACT_ATOMS: atom_id res chain seq x y z
N MET A 1 16.78 11.11 -18.42
CA MET A 1 18.21 11.37 -18.73
C MET A 1 18.89 10.17 -19.41
N PHE A 2 18.38 8.93 -19.24
CA PHE A 2 19.03 7.72 -19.75
C PHE A 2 18.33 7.05 -20.94
N ASP A 3 17.31 7.66 -21.55
CA ASP A 3 16.46 6.97 -22.52
C ASP A 3 17.23 6.49 -23.75
N ASP A 4 18.09 7.33 -24.34
CA ASP A 4 18.93 6.94 -25.48
C ASP A 4 19.90 5.80 -25.13
N PHE A 5 20.44 5.83 -23.89
CA PHE A 5 21.34 4.78 -23.40
C PHE A 5 20.58 3.46 -23.23
N ILE A 6 19.41 3.49 -22.61
CA ILE A 6 18.56 2.30 -22.42
C ILE A 6 18.16 1.72 -23.78
N ILE A 7 17.66 2.55 -24.70
CA ILE A 7 17.22 2.09 -26.03
C ILE A 7 18.37 1.41 -26.79
N SER A 8 19.59 1.94 -26.67
CA SER A 8 20.77 1.40 -27.35
C SER A 8 21.35 0.13 -26.70
N ASN A 9 20.98 -0.15 -25.45
CA ASN A 9 21.56 -1.24 -24.64
C ASN A 9 20.49 -2.12 -23.98
N LEU A 10 19.27 -2.15 -24.52
CA LEU A 10 18.20 -3.02 -24.03
C LEU A 10 18.69 -4.48 -24.06
N PRO A 11 18.53 -5.23 -22.96
CA PRO A 11 18.91 -6.64 -22.95
C PRO A 11 18.03 -7.46 -23.89
N ASP A 12 18.61 -8.52 -24.47
CA ASP A 12 17.85 -9.49 -25.27
C ASP A 12 16.84 -10.28 -24.41
N THR A 13 17.15 -10.44 -23.11
CA THR A 13 16.21 -11.01 -22.13
C THR A 13 15.27 -9.91 -21.66
N LEU A 14 13.97 -10.13 -21.86
CA LEU A 14 12.94 -9.21 -21.39
C LEU A 14 12.94 -9.16 -19.87
N ILE A 15 12.72 -7.95 -19.34
CA ILE A 15 12.42 -7.78 -17.92
C ILE A 15 10.92 -7.95 -17.77
N ASP A 16 10.50 -9.11 -17.30
CA ASP A 16 9.09 -9.51 -17.18
C ASP A 16 8.62 -9.61 -15.74
N GLU A 17 9.51 -9.39 -14.77
CA GLU A 17 9.21 -9.39 -13.34
C GLU A 17 9.77 -8.15 -12.63
N ILE A 18 9.16 -7.79 -11.51
CA ILE A 18 9.55 -6.65 -10.68
C ILE A 18 9.37 -6.98 -9.19
N LEU A 19 10.30 -6.47 -8.37
CA LEU A 19 10.15 -6.50 -6.92
C LEU A 19 9.17 -5.41 -6.46
N PHE A 20 8.34 -5.78 -5.50
CA PHE A 20 7.30 -4.94 -4.94
C PHE A 20 7.44 -4.88 -3.42
N PHE A 21 7.72 -3.69 -2.90
CA PHE A 21 7.94 -3.49 -1.47
C PHE A 21 6.70 -2.87 -0.82
N HIS A 22 5.86 -3.72 -0.23
CA HIS A 22 4.62 -3.32 0.43
C HIS A 22 4.85 -3.04 1.91
N LEU A 23 4.58 -1.79 2.32
CA LEU A 23 4.61 -1.40 3.72
C LEU A 23 3.27 -1.70 4.37
N SER A 24 3.28 -2.47 5.46
CA SER A 24 2.04 -2.85 6.13
C SER A 24 2.24 -3.11 7.62
N ARG A 25 1.38 -2.50 8.43
CA ARG A 25 1.24 -2.87 9.83
C ARG A 25 0.22 -3.99 9.94
N ARG A 26 0.61 -5.10 10.58
CA ARG A 26 -0.21 -6.31 10.71
C ARG A 26 -0.48 -6.58 12.18
N LEU A 27 -1.74 -6.87 12.49
CA LEU A 27 -2.13 -7.39 13.80
C LEU A 27 -1.29 -8.63 14.12
N ASN A 28 -0.92 -8.81 15.39
CA ASN A 28 -0.10 -9.94 15.84
C ASN A 28 -0.78 -11.29 15.53
N SER A 29 -2.12 -11.33 15.55
CA SER A 29 -2.89 -12.51 15.14
C SER A 29 -2.74 -12.86 13.65
N ALA A 30 -2.29 -11.91 12.83
CA ALA A 30 -2.07 -12.06 11.39
C ALA A 30 -0.57 -12.15 11.02
N GLU A 31 0.32 -12.32 12.01
CA GLU A 31 1.78 -12.26 11.79
C GLU A 31 2.23 -13.24 10.70
N GLU A 32 1.69 -14.45 10.65
CA GLU A 32 2.04 -15.47 9.66
C GLU A 32 1.43 -15.24 8.27
N SER A 33 0.45 -14.35 8.14
CA SER A 33 -0.19 -14.09 6.85
C SER A 33 0.74 -13.26 5.96
N VAL A 34 1.01 -13.78 4.77
CA VAL A 34 1.81 -13.12 3.74
C VAL A 34 0.97 -12.55 2.59
N ILE A 35 -0.35 -12.75 2.64
CA ILE A 35 -1.29 -12.26 1.64
C ILE A 35 -1.60 -10.78 1.92
N ALA A 36 -1.54 -9.94 0.88
CA ALA A 36 -2.06 -8.58 0.97
C ALA A 36 -3.37 -8.47 0.18
N ASN A 37 -4.48 -8.44 0.90
CA ASN A 37 -5.79 -8.19 0.32
C ASN A 37 -5.90 -6.72 -0.08
N ASN A 38 -6.59 -6.43 -1.18
CA ASN A 38 -7.13 -5.09 -1.43
C ASN A 38 -8.09 -4.72 -0.29
N LEU A 39 -8.37 -3.42 -0.14
CA LEU A 39 -9.16 -2.93 0.98
C LEU A 39 -10.59 -3.51 1.01
N PHE A 40 -11.19 -3.74 -0.16
CA PHE A 40 -12.54 -4.29 -0.24
C PHE A 40 -12.60 -5.72 0.32
N ASP A 41 -11.71 -6.59 -0.13
CA ASP A 41 -11.61 -7.98 0.33
C ASP A 41 -11.18 -8.05 1.80
N LEU A 42 -10.28 -7.15 2.22
CA LEU A 42 -9.83 -7.04 3.61
C LEU A 42 -10.99 -6.74 4.57
N LEU A 43 -11.96 -5.94 4.16
CA LEU A 43 -13.07 -5.52 5.03
C LEU A 43 -14.34 -6.35 4.85
N SER A 44 -14.52 -7.02 3.70
CA SER A 44 -15.72 -7.81 3.40
C SER A 44 -15.61 -9.29 3.75
N THR A 45 -14.39 -9.80 3.95
CA THR A 45 -14.15 -11.22 4.26
C THR A 45 -13.78 -11.42 5.72
N LYS A 46 -14.06 -12.62 6.26
CA LYS A 46 -13.64 -12.95 7.62
C LYS A 46 -12.12 -13.16 7.68
N ASN A 47 -11.44 -12.26 8.37
CA ASN A 47 -10.00 -12.27 8.62
C ASN A 47 -9.69 -11.51 9.94
N GLU A 48 -8.42 -11.45 10.32
CA GLU A 48 -7.95 -10.83 11.57
C GLU A 48 -8.35 -9.36 11.68
N MET A 49 -8.33 -8.62 10.58
CA MET A 49 -8.75 -7.22 10.54
C MET A 49 -10.23 -7.05 10.90
N THR A 50 -11.11 -7.84 10.26
CA THR A 50 -12.55 -7.79 10.55
C THR A 50 -12.89 -8.32 11.94
N MET A 51 -12.14 -9.30 12.45
CA MET A 51 -12.32 -9.80 13.82
C MET A 51 -11.92 -8.74 14.84
N PHE A 52 -10.78 -8.08 14.65
CA PHE A 52 -10.35 -6.95 15.47
C PHE A 52 -11.38 -5.82 15.48
N LEU A 53 -11.82 -5.36 14.31
CA LEU A 53 -12.81 -4.28 14.24
C LEU A 53 -14.15 -4.65 14.90
N LYS A 54 -14.55 -5.92 14.81
CA LYS A 54 -15.76 -6.42 15.47
C LYS A 54 -15.68 -6.37 16.99
N GLU A 55 -14.50 -6.60 17.58
CA GLU A 55 -14.27 -6.41 19.03
C GLU A 55 -14.47 -4.95 19.47
N HIS A 56 -14.36 -4.00 18.54
CA HIS A 56 -14.67 -2.58 18.75
C HIS A 56 -16.08 -2.17 18.30
N ASP A 57 -16.99 -3.13 18.09
CA ASP A 57 -18.35 -2.93 17.57
C ASP A 57 -18.40 -2.35 16.14
N VAL A 58 -17.36 -2.55 15.33
CA VAL A 58 -17.29 -2.09 13.94
C VAL A 58 -17.32 -3.29 12.99
N GLU A 59 -18.30 -3.30 12.10
CA GLU A 59 -18.48 -4.32 11.07
C GLU A 59 -18.70 -3.64 9.71
N PHE A 60 -18.45 -4.38 8.63
CA PHE A 60 -18.76 -3.94 7.27
C PHE A 60 -19.73 -4.92 6.62
N SER A 61 -20.68 -4.39 5.86
CA SER A 61 -21.57 -5.18 5.03
C SER A 61 -21.45 -4.76 3.57
N VAL A 62 -21.38 -5.74 2.67
CA VAL A 62 -21.38 -5.50 1.24
C VAL A 62 -22.78 -5.08 0.79
N CYS A 63 -22.89 -3.91 0.16
CA CYS A 63 -24.11 -3.38 -0.43
C CYS A 63 -23.86 -3.09 -1.91
N SER A 64 -24.30 -3.99 -2.78
CA SER A 64 -24.00 -3.95 -4.21
C SER A 64 -22.49 -3.90 -4.50
N ASP A 65 -21.94 -2.72 -4.74
CA ASP A 65 -20.57 -2.42 -5.17
C ASP A 65 -19.74 -1.65 -4.11
N HIS A 66 -20.32 -1.38 -2.93
CA HIS A 66 -19.66 -0.62 -1.86
C HIS A 66 -19.83 -1.28 -0.50
N LEU A 67 -19.06 -0.81 0.48
CA LEU A 67 -19.07 -1.29 1.86
C LEU A 67 -19.79 -0.30 2.76
N GLU A 68 -20.78 -0.77 3.50
CA GLU A 68 -21.46 0.02 4.52
C GLU A 68 -20.84 -0.25 5.89
N ILE A 69 -20.57 0.82 6.65
CA ILE A 69 -20.10 0.72 8.03
C ILE A 69 -21.30 0.44 8.95
N ILE A 70 -21.18 -0.58 9.78
CA ILE A 70 -22.08 -0.87 10.90
C ILE A 70 -21.29 -0.62 12.18
N HIS A 71 -21.72 0.34 13.00
CA HIS A 71 -21.10 0.63 14.30
C HIS A 71 -22.14 0.47 15.40
N LYS A 72 -21.85 -0.37 16.41
CA LYS A 72 -22.76 -0.70 17.53
C LYS A 72 -24.12 -1.22 17.03
N GLY A 73 -24.08 -2.05 15.99
CA GLY A 73 -25.28 -2.65 15.38
C GLY A 73 -26.13 -1.68 14.54
N ALA A 74 -25.71 -0.43 14.36
CA ALA A 74 -26.41 0.55 13.55
C ALA A 74 -25.58 0.94 12.32
N LYS A 75 -26.25 1.08 11.17
CA LYS A 75 -25.63 1.60 9.96
C LYS A 75 -25.18 3.05 10.17
N VAL A 76 -23.94 3.34 9.81
CA VAL A 76 -23.39 4.70 9.82
C VAL A 76 -23.62 5.35 8.46
N SER A 77 -24.15 6.57 8.46
CA SER A 77 -24.37 7.33 7.24
C SER A 77 -23.05 7.90 6.73
N LEU A 78 -22.75 7.65 5.44
CA LEU A 78 -21.72 8.33 4.68
C LEU A 78 -22.37 9.19 3.58
N GLU A 79 -23.35 10.01 3.99
CA GLU A 79 -23.98 11.02 3.14
C GLU A 79 -22.93 11.87 2.43
N ASP A 80 -23.16 12.18 1.15
CA ASP A 80 -22.20 12.90 0.32
C ASP A 80 -22.08 14.35 0.77
N THR A 81 -21.15 14.60 1.68
CA THR A 81 -20.93 15.87 2.34
C THR A 81 -19.45 16.19 2.35
N TYR A 82 -19.12 17.47 2.54
CA TYR A 82 -17.74 17.92 2.78
C TYR A 82 -17.32 17.82 4.25
N GLN A 83 -18.06 17.05 5.06
CA GLN A 83 -17.66 16.79 6.44
C GLN A 83 -16.31 16.06 6.45
N GLU A 84 -15.46 16.42 7.40
CA GLU A 84 -14.15 15.79 7.59
C GLU A 84 -14.24 14.26 7.56
N HIS A 85 -13.28 13.64 6.87
CA HIS A 85 -13.16 12.18 6.63
C HIS A 85 -14.23 11.53 5.73
N VAL A 86 -15.41 12.14 5.55
CA VAL A 86 -16.49 11.53 4.75
C VAL A 86 -16.09 11.32 3.28
N PRO A 87 -15.51 12.30 2.56
CA PRO A 87 -15.05 12.08 1.18
C PRO A 87 -14.02 10.95 1.07
N TYR A 88 -13.06 10.90 1.99
CA TYR A 88 -12.03 9.86 2.02
C TYR A 88 -12.64 8.47 2.24
N LEU A 89 -13.50 8.31 3.25
CA LEU A 89 -14.16 7.02 3.53
C LEU A 89 -15.06 6.60 2.37
N ARG A 90 -15.72 7.54 1.69
CA ARG A 90 -16.51 7.24 0.48
C ARG A 90 -15.66 6.69 -0.66
N TRP A 91 -14.43 7.18 -0.84
CA TRP A 91 -13.48 6.63 -1.83
C TRP A 91 -13.00 5.23 -1.43
N ARG A 92 -12.54 5.09 -0.18
CA ARG A 92 -12.02 3.83 0.39
C ARG A 92 -13.06 2.74 0.59
N LEU A 93 -14.35 3.04 0.52
CA LEU A 93 -15.44 2.08 0.70
C LEU A 93 -16.32 1.92 -0.55
N GLY A 94 -15.96 2.54 -1.68
CA GLY A 94 -16.62 2.28 -2.97
C GLY A 94 -17.86 3.09 -3.27
N TYR A 95 -18.21 4.08 -2.45
CA TYR A 95 -19.35 4.96 -2.72
C TYR A 95 -19.16 5.85 -3.96
N SER A 96 -17.92 5.99 -4.43
CA SER A 96 -17.54 6.84 -5.55
C SER A 96 -16.93 6.02 -6.68
N GLN A 97 -17.74 5.51 -7.61
CA GLN A 97 -17.28 4.65 -8.71
C GLN A 97 -16.11 5.21 -9.55
N LYS A 98 -15.98 6.55 -9.63
CA LYS A 98 -14.89 7.20 -10.38
C LYS A 98 -13.60 7.43 -9.57
N ARG A 99 -13.61 7.08 -8.29
CA ARG A 99 -12.53 7.34 -7.31
C ARG A 99 -12.46 6.22 -6.28
N ILE A 100 -12.55 4.97 -6.76
CA ILE A 100 -12.31 3.81 -5.90
C ILE A 100 -10.81 3.76 -5.62
N ASP A 101 -10.46 3.45 -4.38
CA ASP A 101 -9.07 3.31 -3.93
C ASP A 101 -8.97 2.13 -2.97
N TYR A 102 -8.94 0.93 -3.57
CA TYR A 102 -8.80 -0.34 -2.84
C TYR A 102 -7.41 -0.97 -3.01
N CYS A 103 -6.64 -0.47 -3.97
CA CYS A 103 -5.39 -1.05 -4.43
C CYS A 103 -4.38 -1.37 -3.32
N VAL A 104 -3.61 -2.44 -3.57
CA VAL A 104 -2.41 -2.75 -2.79
C VAL A 104 -1.27 -1.94 -3.38
N ASN A 105 -0.72 -1.01 -2.60
CA ASN A 105 0.37 -0.13 -2.98
C ASN A 105 1.70 -0.59 -2.40
N GLY A 106 2.79 -0.26 -3.08
CA GLY A 106 4.14 -0.50 -2.61
C GLY A 106 5.14 0.36 -3.36
N PHE A 107 6.41 0.10 -3.10
CA PHE A 107 7.52 0.83 -3.68
C PHE A 107 8.32 -0.05 -4.63
N MET A 108 8.93 0.58 -5.62
CA MET A 108 9.77 -0.08 -6.61
C MET A 108 11.16 -0.44 -6.07
N LEU A 109 11.72 0.39 -5.19
CA LEU A 109 13.09 0.24 -4.68
C LEU A 109 13.11 0.11 -3.14
N LYS A 110 13.99 -0.73 -2.60
CA LYS A 110 14.11 -0.97 -1.13
C LYS A 110 15.27 -0.25 -0.47
N ASP A 111 16.33 0.01 -1.23
CA ASP A 111 17.65 0.45 -0.77
C ASP A 111 17.62 1.68 0.18
N LEU A 112 16.71 2.63 -0.06
CA LEU A 112 16.52 3.81 0.81
C LEU A 112 15.10 3.91 1.40
N LEU A 113 14.29 2.87 1.26
CA LEU A 113 12.85 2.89 1.59
C LEU A 113 12.55 3.37 3.01
N TYR A 114 13.39 3.01 3.98
CA TYR A 114 13.18 3.40 5.38
C TYR A 114 13.54 4.86 5.68
N ARG A 115 14.12 5.57 4.70
CA ARG A 115 14.34 7.01 4.72
C ARG A 115 13.26 7.78 3.95
N ASN A 116 12.26 7.09 3.42
CA ASN A 116 11.07 7.72 2.85
C ASN A 116 10.19 8.27 3.99
N SER A 117 9.68 9.50 3.85
CA SER A 117 8.77 10.11 4.84
C SER A 117 7.49 9.29 5.03
N TYR A 118 6.94 8.72 3.97
CA TYR A 118 5.74 7.90 3.99
C TYR A 118 5.93 6.63 4.84
N THR A 119 7.11 6.01 4.80
CA THR A 119 7.43 4.86 5.67
C THR A 119 7.34 5.24 7.14
N ARG A 120 7.74 6.46 7.51
CA ARG A 120 7.62 6.95 8.89
C ARG A 120 6.18 7.25 9.28
N GLU A 121 5.42 7.86 8.38
CA GLU A 121 4.01 8.20 8.61
C GLU A 121 3.15 6.94 8.84
N LEU A 122 3.51 5.83 8.21
CA LEU A 122 2.85 4.54 8.38
C LEU A 122 3.30 3.75 9.63
N TYR A 123 4.29 4.25 10.38
CA TYR A 123 4.78 3.55 11.57
C TYR A 123 3.70 3.38 12.62
N ASP A 124 2.84 4.39 12.83
CA ASP A 124 1.80 4.34 13.86
C ASP A 124 0.65 3.40 13.48
N VAL A 125 -0.40 3.91 12.84
CA VAL A 125 -1.54 3.08 12.42
C VAL A 125 -1.79 3.25 10.93
N PRO A 126 -2.30 2.22 10.23
CA PRO A 126 -2.71 2.37 8.85
C PRO A 126 -3.67 3.57 8.70
N GLU A 127 -3.46 4.38 7.66
CA GLU A 127 -4.22 5.61 7.41
C GLU A 127 -5.75 5.40 7.52
N PHE A 128 -6.25 4.33 6.89
CA PHE A 128 -7.67 3.95 6.95
C PHE A 128 -8.16 3.74 8.39
N ILE A 129 -7.37 3.07 9.25
CA ILE A 129 -7.72 2.83 10.65
C ILE A 129 -7.75 4.12 11.45
N GLY A 130 -6.74 4.98 11.28
CA GLY A 130 -6.70 6.28 11.95
C GLY A 130 -7.91 7.15 11.59
N ILE A 131 -8.26 7.18 10.31
CA ILE A 131 -9.42 7.94 9.81
C ILE A 131 -10.74 7.34 10.30
N LEU A 132 -10.90 6.01 10.23
CA LEU A 132 -12.09 5.32 10.70
C LEU A 132 -12.31 5.54 12.21
N ALA A 133 -11.25 5.38 13.01
CA ALA A 133 -11.28 5.60 14.46
C ALA A 133 -11.69 7.04 14.79
N THR A 134 -11.15 8.02 14.07
CA THR A 134 -11.48 9.44 14.27
C THR A 134 -12.93 9.73 13.88
N PHE A 135 -13.37 9.24 12.72
CA PHE A 135 -14.73 9.41 12.22
C PHE A 135 -15.78 8.82 13.19
N LEU A 136 -15.52 7.63 13.74
CA LEU A 136 -16.39 6.97 14.71
C LEU A 136 -16.26 7.52 16.14
N ARG A 137 -15.32 8.46 16.38
CA ARG A 137 -14.95 9.00 17.70
C ARG A 137 -14.52 7.91 18.68
N ARG A 138 -13.75 6.93 18.18
CA ARG A 138 -13.26 5.75 18.88
C ARG A 138 -11.74 5.66 18.77
N ARG A 139 -11.05 6.58 19.47
CA ARG A 139 -9.57 6.64 19.51
C ARG A 139 -8.93 5.36 20.07
N ASP A 140 -9.68 4.61 20.87
CA ASP A 140 -9.28 3.30 21.38
C ASP A 140 -8.97 2.30 20.26
N ILE A 141 -9.68 2.35 19.11
CA ILE A 141 -9.39 1.47 17.95
C ILE A 141 -7.94 1.67 17.47
N GLY A 142 -7.49 2.91 17.32
CA GLY A 142 -6.13 3.20 16.88
C GLY A 142 -5.08 2.77 17.91
N THR A 143 -5.35 3.02 19.20
CA THR A 143 -4.44 2.65 20.30
C THR A 143 -4.28 1.14 20.38
N ASP A 144 -5.41 0.41 20.42
CA ASP A 144 -5.41 -1.04 20.53
C ASP A 144 -4.82 -1.69 19.27
N TYR A 145 -5.03 -1.12 18.08
CA TYR A 145 -4.40 -1.60 16.86
C TYR A 145 -2.88 -1.48 16.95
N PHE A 146 -2.35 -0.32 17.37
CA PHE A 146 -0.92 -0.10 17.51
C PHE A 146 -0.30 -1.09 18.51
N ASP A 147 -0.91 -1.22 19.70
CA ASP A 147 -0.42 -2.08 20.77
C ASP A 147 -0.43 -3.58 20.41
N ASN A 148 -1.33 -3.98 19.50
CA ASN A 148 -1.51 -5.38 19.08
C ASN A 148 -1.04 -5.64 17.65
N SER A 149 -0.11 -4.84 17.13
CA SER A 149 0.43 -5.02 15.78
C SER A 149 1.92 -4.73 15.69
N LYS A 150 2.50 -5.15 14.57
CA LYS A 150 3.87 -4.86 14.18
C LYS A 150 3.92 -4.33 12.76
N TYR A 151 4.91 -3.50 12.48
CA TYR A 151 5.10 -2.87 11.17
C TYR A 151 6.12 -3.65 10.33
N TYR A 152 5.82 -3.87 9.06
CA TYR A 152 6.62 -4.71 8.18
C TYR A 152 6.82 -4.10 6.79
N CYS A 153 7.95 -4.42 6.17
CA CYS A 153 8.14 -4.37 4.73
C CYS A 153 8.00 -5.79 4.18
N PHE A 154 6.97 -6.03 3.38
CA PHE A 154 6.82 -7.26 2.60
C PHE A 154 7.45 -7.10 1.24
N GLU A 155 8.20 -8.10 0.80
CA GLU A 155 8.80 -8.17 -0.52
C GLU A 155 8.09 -9.25 -1.35
N TYR A 156 7.65 -8.85 -2.53
CA TYR A 156 7.02 -9.72 -3.50
C TYR A 156 7.73 -9.62 -4.85
N CYS A 157 7.72 -10.69 -5.64
CA CYS A 157 8.17 -10.69 -7.03
C CYS A 157 6.94 -10.95 -7.92
N LEU A 158 6.60 -9.98 -8.76
CA LEU A 158 5.40 -10.04 -9.60
C LEU A 158 5.75 -9.97 -11.08
N PRO A 159 4.93 -10.59 -11.94
CA PRO A 159 4.88 -10.26 -13.35
C PRO A 159 4.64 -8.77 -13.56
N LEU A 160 5.42 -8.15 -14.45
CA LEU A 160 5.40 -6.71 -14.73
C LEU A 160 4.05 -6.24 -15.31
N ASP A 161 3.35 -7.11 -16.03
CA ASP A 161 2.03 -6.85 -16.60
C ASP A 161 0.94 -6.65 -15.53
N LYS A 162 1.11 -7.23 -14.33
CA LYS A 162 0.21 -7.06 -13.19
C LYS A 162 0.39 -5.74 -12.44
N VAL A 163 1.51 -5.05 -12.64
CA VAL A 163 1.88 -3.87 -11.87
C VAL A 163 1.56 -2.61 -12.64
N LEU A 164 0.89 -1.67 -11.98
CA LEU A 164 0.70 -0.30 -12.43
C LEU A 164 1.75 0.59 -11.76
N ILE A 165 2.29 1.55 -12.51
CA ILE A 165 3.10 2.63 -11.96
C ILE A 165 2.14 3.75 -11.58
N ASP A 166 2.20 4.21 -10.34
CA ASP A 166 1.32 5.29 -9.90
C ASP A 166 1.64 6.58 -10.66
N GLU A 167 0.59 7.37 -10.96
CA GLU A 167 0.62 8.54 -11.87
C GLU A 167 0.88 8.25 -13.37
N GLU A 168 1.37 7.05 -13.73
CA GLU A 168 1.69 6.63 -15.11
C GLU A 168 1.02 5.29 -15.47
N ASP A 169 -0.28 5.16 -15.18
CA ASP A 169 -1.03 3.91 -15.26
C ASP A 169 -1.29 3.39 -16.70
N ASN A 170 -0.96 4.18 -17.72
CA ASN A 170 -1.19 3.86 -19.13
C ASN A 170 0.04 3.30 -19.86
N LEU A 171 1.16 3.10 -19.15
CA LEU A 171 2.38 2.56 -19.76
C LEU A 171 2.16 1.11 -20.22
N SER A 172 2.49 0.84 -21.49
CA SER A 172 2.59 -0.53 -22.00
C SER A 172 3.72 -1.30 -21.33
N ASP A 173 3.71 -2.64 -21.41
CA ASP A 173 4.74 -3.46 -20.77
C ASP A 173 6.16 -3.14 -21.25
N ASN A 174 6.31 -2.77 -22.53
CA ASN A 174 7.60 -2.33 -23.08
C ASN A 174 8.05 -0.97 -22.52
N GLU A 175 7.10 -0.08 -22.23
CA GLU A 175 7.38 1.22 -21.60
C GLU A 175 7.70 1.05 -20.12
N LYS A 176 7.01 0.14 -19.42
CA LYS A 176 7.33 -0.21 -18.03
C LYS A 176 8.77 -0.72 -17.87
N GLN A 177 9.25 -1.56 -18.79
CA GLN A 177 10.64 -2.03 -18.79
C GLN A 177 11.64 -0.88 -18.89
N LYS A 178 11.41 0.06 -19.81
CA LYS A 178 12.25 1.25 -19.96
C LYS A 178 12.18 2.15 -18.73
N TYR A 179 10.99 2.33 -18.18
CA TYR A 179 10.77 3.11 -16.97
C TYR A 179 11.58 2.53 -15.81
N LEU A 180 11.43 1.22 -15.53
CA LEU A 180 12.17 0.53 -14.46
C LEU A 180 13.69 0.72 -14.61
N LEU A 181 14.24 0.49 -15.81
CA LEU A 181 15.65 0.70 -16.08
C LEU A 181 16.08 2.16 -15.87
N ASN A 182 15.23 3.12 -16.26
CA ASN A 182 15.50 4.55 -16.06
C ASN A 182 15.56 4.89 -14.57
N GLN A 183 14.62 4.39 -13.76
CA GLN A 183 14.59 4.60 -12.31
C GLN A 183 15.82 4.01 -11.63
N ILE A 184 16.21 2.78 -11.99
CA ILE A 184 17.42 2.14 -11.46
C ILE A 184 18.67 2.94 -11.84
N LEU A 185 18.81 3.37 -13.09
CA LEU A 185 19.97 4.14 -13.53
C LEU A 185 20.04 5.52 -12.87
N ASN A 186 18.92 6.21 -12.67
CA ASN A 186 18.89 7.46 -11.89
C ASN A 186 19.33 7.21 -10.45
N ARG A 187 18.81 6.17 -9.77
CA ARG A 187 19.23 5.82 -8.40
C ARG A 187 20.73 5.53 -8.30
N LEU A 188 21.29 4.77 -9.25
CA LEU A 188 22.72 4.49 -9.31
C LEU A 188 23.55 5.76 -9.58
N TYR A 189 23.04 6.67 -10.40
CA TYR A 189 23.68 7.96 -10.65
C TYR A 189 23.66 8.86 -9.41
N GLU A 190 22.57 8.87 -8.64
CA GLU A 190 22.49 9.56 -7.36
C GLU A 190 23.55 9.04 -6.39
N TYR A 191 23.69 7.72 -6.23
CA TYR A 191 24.74 7.11 -5.43
C TYR A 191 26.16 7.49 -5.88
N HIS A 192 26.35 7.70 -7.18
CA HIS A 192 27.64 8.13 -7.71
C HIS A 192 27.95 9.60 -7.40
N THR A 193 26.93 10.45 -7.28
CA THR A 193 27.06 11.91 -7.24
C THR A 193 26.80 12.53 -5.87
N HIS A 194 26.12 11.82 -4.98
CA HIS A 194 25.72 12.28 -3.66
C HIS A 194 26.29 11.39 -2.57
N ASP A 195 26.50 11.98 -1.39
CA ASP A 195 26.79 11.21 -0.18
C ASP A 195 25.47 10.57 0.32
N VAL A 196 25.47 9.24 0.39
CA VAL A 196 24.33 8.45 0.84
C VAL A 196 23.77 8.91 2.18
N THR A 197 24.59 9.48 3.06
CA THR A 197 24.18 9.98 4.38
C THR A 197 23.07 11.04 4.30
N TYR A 198 23.03 11.80 3.19
CA TYR A 198 22.05 12.88 2.98
C TYR A 198 20.98 12.53 1.94
N MET A 199 20.94 11.29 1.47
CA MET A 199 19.92 10.82 0.53
C MET A 199 18.64 10.42 1.26
N PHE A 200 17.51 10.90 0.72
CA PHE A 200 16.15 10.55 1.11
C PHE A 200 15.41 9.95 -0.09
N ASP A 201 14.37 9.16 0.18
CA ASP A 201 13.75 8.31 -0.82
C ASP A 201 12.42 8.86 -1.35
N HIS A 202 12.29 10.19 -1.42
CA HIS A 202 11.03 10.86 -1.78
C HIS A 202 10.55 10.55 -3.19
N GLU A 203 11.48 10.30 -4.12
CA GLU A 203 11.20 10.05 -5.54
C GLU A 203 11.09 8.54 -5.86
N ASN A 204 10.97 7.67 -4.85
CA ASN A 204 10.78 6.25 -5.09
C ASN A 204 9.40 6.00 -5.69
N PRO A 205 9.33 5.44 -6.92
CA PRO A 205 8.06 5.22 -7.57
C PRO A 205 7.13 4.34 -6.74
N ILE A 206 5.90 4.82 -6.54
CA ILE A 206 4.82 4.00 -6.02
C ILE A 206 4.33 3.11 -7.16
N ILE A 207 4.19 1.83 -6.85
CA ILE A 207 3.64 0.83 -7.75
C ILE A 207 2.45 0.16 -7.07
N ARG A 208 1.46 -0.26 -7.85
CA ARG A 208 0.21 -0.81 -7.31
C ARG A 208 -0.40 -1.89 -8.17
N LEU A 209 -1.22 -2.72 -7.55
CA LEU A 209 -2.13 -3.60 -8.27
C LEU A 209 -3.40 -2.84 -8.68
N ILE A 210 -4.16 -3.39 -9.64
CA ILE A 210 -5.53 -2.90 -9.90
C ILE A 210 -6.42 -3.08 -8.66
N ASP A 211 -7.44 -2.25 -8.52
CA ASP A 211 -8.30 -2.21 -7.32
C ASP A 211 -8.99 -3.55 -6.98
N SER A 212 -9.20 -4.41 -7.97
CA SER A 212 -9.86 -5.71 -7.80
C SER A 212 -8.90 -6.88 -7.58
N ASP A 213 -7.59 -6.65 -7.51
CA ASP A 213 -6.59 -7.71 -7.37
C ASP A 213 -6.03 -7.78 -5.95
N THR A 214 -5.43 -8.91 -5.60
CA THR A 214 -4.81 -9.16 -4.29
C THR A 214 -3.41 -9.74 -4.47
N MET A 215 -2.53 -9.47 -3.50
CA MET A 215 -1.19 -10.02 -3.47
C MET A 215 -1.21 -11.43 -2.88
N GLY A 216 -1.23 -12.43 -3.75
CA GLY A 216 -1.22 -13.84 -3.34
C GLY A 216 0.13 -14.32 -2.82
N GLU A 217 0.11 -15.31 -1.92
CA GLU A 217 1.29 -15.94 -1.31
C GLU A 217 2.33 -16.44 -2.33
N LYS A 218 1.90 -16.86 -3.52
CA LYS A 218 2.81 -17.34 -4.58
C LYS A 218 3.85 -16.30 -5.04
N TYR A 219 3.61 -15.01 -4.81
CA TYR A 219 4.54 -13.93 -5.15
C TYR A 219 5.45 -13.56 -3.98
N TYR A 220 5.21 -14.09 -2.78
CA TYR A 220 5.93 -13.72 -1.58
C TYR A 220 7.40 -14.16 -1.66
N VAL A 221 8.29 -13.23 -1.33
CA VAL A 221 9.74 -13.48 -1.24
C VAL A 221 10.17 -13.49 0.21
N THR A 222 9.93 -12.39 0.94
CA THR A 222 10.32 -12.23 2.34
C THR A 222 9.51 -11.13 3.03
N LYS A 223 9.64 -11.02 4.35
CA LYS A 223 9.16 -9.88 5.13
C LYS A 223 10.20 -9.50 6.17
N GLU A 224 10.27 -8.21 6.47
CA GLU A 224 11.17 -7.64 7.47
C GLU A 224 10.35 -6.79 8.45
N GLU A 225 10.53 -7.01 9.75
CA GLU A 225 9.94 -6.14 10.78
C GLU A 225 10.67 -4.79 10.77
N ILE A 226 9.91 -3.71 10.62
CA ILE A 226 10.42 -2.35 10.65
C ILE A 226 10.30 -1.84 12.08
N THR A 227 11.44 -1.54 12.69
CA THR A 227 11.50 -0.93 14.03
C THR A 227 11.71 0.58 13.93
N TRP A 228 11.37 1.31 14.99
CA TRP A 228 11.55 2.77 15.02
C TRP A 228 12.98 3.21 14.73
N ASP A 229 13.98 2.45 15.19
CA ASP A 229 15.40 2.78 15.00
C ASP A 229 15.85 2.64 13.54
N MET A 230 15.12 1.89 12.70
CA MET A 230 15.44 1.74 11.27
C MET A 230 15.01 2.95 10.42
N LEU A 231 14.21 3.85 10.98
CA LEU A 231 13.58 4.97 10.28
C LEU A 231 14.40 6.28 10.32
N TRP A 232 15.62 6.23 10.88
CA TRP A 232 16.48 7.40 11.15
C TRP A 232 17.92 7.21 10.67
#